data_AF-A0A2K3K263-F1
#
_entry.id   AF-A0A2K3K263-F1
#
_cell.length_a   1.000
_cell.length_b   1.000
_cell.length_c   1.000
_cell.angle_alpha   90.00
_cell.angle_beta   90.00
_cell.angle_gamma   90.00
#
_symmetry.space_group_name_H-M   'P 1'
#
loop_
_entity.id
_entity.type
_entity.pdbx_description
1 polymer ?
#
loop_
_entity_poly.entity_id
_entity_poly.type
_entity_poly.pdbx_seq_one_letter_code
_entity_poly.pdbx_strand_id
1 'polypeptide(L)'
;AKLEEMVETEENDTEAFEAVFGKEHPGSVRCYGRNVTKTSLKQKAEVNALKKAHNEEVSTLRDDFAYKIGRLQNAFKTLMQHCNPEINMESIEDLLGLSNGEANSTPNVGQPQMNSSASTHVPNLEKQGINEDDPIDEDDDDEFQEDAFSY
;
A
#
# COMPACT_ATOMS: atom_id res chain seq x y z
N ALA A 1 -29.67 21.40 -9.17
CA ALA A 1 -29.68 22.73 -9.83
C ALA A 1 -30.63 22.76 -11.03
N LYS A 2 -30.22 22.45 -12.28
CA LYS A 2 -31.12 22.61 -13.45
C LYS A 2 -32.38 21.72 -13.43
N LEU A 3 -32.30 20.51 -12.89
CA LEU A 3 -33.44 19.59 -12.73
C LEU A 3 -34.43 20.04 -11.64
N GLU A 4 -33.94 20.60 -10.52
CA GLU A 4 -34.81 21.07 -9.43
C GLU A 4 -35.57 22.34 -9.84
N GLU A 5 -34.92 23.22 -10.61
CA GLU A 5 -35.53 24.45 -11.13
C GLU A 5 -36.64 24.15 -12.15
N MET A 6 -36.47 23.13 -13.00
CA MET A 6 -37.47 22.71 -13.99
C MET A 6 -38.68 21.97 -13.37
N VAL A 7 -38.53 21.38 -12.18
CA VAL A 7 -39.61 20.69 -11.45
C VAL A 7 -40.51 21.67 -10.66
N GLU A 8 -40.01 22.87 -10.33
CA GLU A 8 -40.83 23.94 -9.72
C GLU A 8 -41.70 24.68 -10.74
N THR A 9 -41.28 24.72 -12.00
CA THR A 9 -42.13 25.08 -13.14
C THR A 9 -42.97 23.85 -13.53
N GLU A 10 -44.26 23.99 -13.81
CA GLU A 10 -45.12 22.89 -14.32
C GLU A 10 -44.72 22.44 -15.76
N GLU A 11 -43.44 22.39 -16.08
CA GLU A 11 -42.95 21.79 -17.32
C GLU A 11 -43.09 20.28 -17.21
N ASN A 12 -43.72 19.70 -18.23
CA ASN A 12 -44.07 18.29 -18.24
C ASN A 12 -42.82 17.42 -18.04
N ASP A 13 -42.96 16.32 -17.27
CA ASP A 13 -41.86 15.39 -16.95
C ASP A 13 -41.08 14.91 -18.19
N THR A 14 -41.72 14.91 -19.36
CA THR A 14 -41.13 14.45 -20.62
C THR A 14 -40.18 15.49 -21.22
N GLU A 15 -40.53 16.77 -21.16
CA GLU A 15 -39.75 17.90 -21.66
C GLU A 15 -38.55 18.19 -20.75
N ALA A 16 -38.73 18.05 -19.43
CA ALA A 16 -37.62 18.09 -18.48
C ALA A 16 -36.62 16.93 -18.71
N PHE A 17 -37.12 15.72 -18.98
CA PHE A 17 -36.27 14.58 -19.34
C PHE A 17 -35.53 14.83 -20.66
N GLU A 18 -36.23 15.31 -21.70
CA GLU A 18 -35.64 15.58 -23.01
C GLU A 18 -34.59 16.70 -22.96
N ALA A 19 -34.76 17.70 -22.08
CA ALA A 19 -33.78 18.77 -21.89
C ALA A 19 -32.45 18.30 -21.26
N VAL A 20 -32.48 17.22 -20.47
CA VAL A 20 -31.32 16.69 -19.76
C VAL A 20 -30.67 15.51 -20.51
N PHE A 21 -31.49 14.58 -21.00
CA PHE A 21 -31.05 13.35 -21.65
C PHE A 21 -31.12 13.42 -23.19
N GLY A 22 -31.63 14.51 -23.75
CA GLY A 22 -31.91 14.61 -25.18
C GLY A 22 -33.14 13.79 -25.56
N LYS A 23 -33.31 13.49 -26.86
CA LYS A 23 -34.49 12.79 -27.40
C LYS A 23 -34.65 11.32 -26.96
N GLU A 24 -33.93 10.90 -25.94
CA GLU A 24 -34.08 9.58 -25.36
C GLU A 24 -35.47 9.45 -24.71
N HIS A 25 -36.05 8.26 -24.72
CA HIS A 25 -37.34 8.04 -24.05
C HIS A 25 -37.14 7.95 -22.53
N PRO A 26 -38.03 8.54 -21.71
CA PRO A 26 -38.06 8.30 -20.28
C PRO A 26 -38.10 6.78 -20.01
N GLY A 27 -37.05 6.24 -19.38
CA GLY A 27 -36.90 4.80 -19.11
C GLY A 27 -36.04 4.01 -20.11
N SER A 28 -35.57 4.63 -21.20
CA SER A 28 -34.61 4.05 -22.15
C SER A 28 -33.15 4.22 -21.74
N VAL A 29 -32.85 5.06 -20.73
CA VAL A 29 -31.47 5.38 -20.32
C VAL A 29 -30.71 4.11 -20.00
N ARG A 30 -29.88 3.69 -20.96
CA ARG A 30 -29.07 2.50 -20.82
C ARG A 30 -27.70 2.95 -20.33
N CYS A 31 -27.50 2.89 -19.03
CA CYS A 31 -26.22 3.21 -18.41
C CYS A 31 -25.18 2.14 -18.79
N TYR A 32 -24.39 2.40 -19.83
CA TYR A 32 -23.24 1.59 -20.19
C TYR A 32 -22.03 2.07 -19.37
N GLY A 33 -21.83 1.44 -18.22
CA GLY A 33 -20.73 1.76 -17.32
C GLY A 33 -20.65 0.80 -16.15
N ARG A 34 -19.56 0.87 -15.38
CA ARG A 34 -19.41 0.08 -14.15
C ARG A 34 -20.40 0.63 -13.11
N ASN A 35 -21.56 -0.01 -13.02
CA ASN A 35 -22.60 0.40 -12.09
C ASN A 35 -22.16 0.11 -10.65
N VAL A 36 -22.07 1.14 -9.81
CA VAL A 36 -21.90 0.95 -8.37
C VAL A 36 -23.22 0.46 -7.81
N THR A 37 -23.29 -0.83 -7.49
CA THR A 37 -24.44 -1.39 -6.81
C THR A 37 -24.34 -1.14 -5.31
N LYS A 38 -25.48 -1.06 -4.62
CA LYS A 38 -25.52 -0.98 -3.15
C LYS A 38 -24.71 -2.10 -2.49
N THR A 39 -24.68 -3.30 -3.09
CA THR A 39 -23.89 -4.44 -2.61
C THR A 39 -22.39 -4.19 -2.77
N SER A 40 -21.95 -3.65 -3.92
CA SER A 40 -20.53 -3.32 -4.14
C SER A 40 -20.00 -2.28 -3.14
N LEU A 41 -20.82 -1.27 -2.81
CA LEU A 41 -20.48 -0.26 -1.82
C LEU A 41 -20.39 -0.87 -0.41
N LYS A 42 -21.35 -1.73 -0.05
CA LYS A 42 -21.36 -2.44 1.24
C LYS A 42 -20.13 -3.34 1.39
N GLN A 43 -19.78 -4.11 0.37
CA GLN A 43 -18.61 -4.97 0.38
C GLN A 43 -17.31 -4.16 0.57
N LYS A 44 -17.18 -3.03 -0.12
CA LYS A 44 -16.01 -2.15 0.05
C LYS A 44 -15.90 -1.60 1.48
N ALA A 45 -17.03 -1.20 2.08
CA ALA A 45 -17.07 -0.73 3.45
C ALA A 45 -16.67 -1.84 4.46
N GLU A 46 -17.16 -3.06 4.27
CA GLU A 46 -16.82 -4.22 5.11
C GLU A 46 -15.34 -4.57 5.03
N VAL A 47 -14.76 -4.59 3.81
CA VAL A 47 -13.33 -4.84 3.61
C VAL A 47 -12.49 -3.77 4.30
N ASN A 48 -12.87 -2.50 4.18
CA ASN A 48 -12.14 -1.40 4.82
C ASN A 48 -12.25 -1.47 6.35
N ALA A 49 -13.41 -1.81 6.89
CA ALA A 49 -13.59 -2.00 8.33
C ALA A 49 -12.71 -3.14 8.86
N LEU A 50 -12.64 -4.26 8.13
CA LEU A 50 -11.81 -5.40 8.50
C LEU A 50 -10.32 -5.05 8.46
N LYS A 51 -9.85 -4.37 7.41
CA LYS A 51 -8.46 -3.89 7.30
C LYS A 51 -8.10 -2.97 8.47
N LYS A 52 -9.00 -2.05 8.82
CA LYS A 52 -8.80 -1.14 9.96
C LYS A 52 -8.69 -1.90 11.28
N ALA A 53 -9.64 -2.80 11.58
CA ALA A 53 -9.62 -3.59 12.80
C ALA A 53 -8.34 -4.45 12.90
N HIS A 54 -7.91 -5.06 11.80
CA HIS A 54 -6.68 -5.84 11.76
C HIS A 54 -5.44 -4.99 12.05
N ASN A 55 -5.33 -3.81 11.43
CA ASN A 55 -4.22 -2.90 11.66
C ASN A 55 -4.18 -2.41 13.12
N GLU A 56 -5.33 -2.12 13.73
CA GLU A 56 -5.43 -1.75 15.13
C GLU A 56 -4.98 -2.89 16.07
N GLU A 57 -5.39 -4.12 15.80
CA GLU A 57 -4.97 -5.31 16.56
C GLU A 57 -3.45 -5.53 16.46
N VAL A 58 -2.91 -5.47 15.24
CA VAL A 58 -1.46 -5.61 15.01
C VAL A 58 -0.69 -4.48 15.71
N SER A 59 -1.17 -3.24 15.64
CA SER A 59 -0.55 -2.11 16.36
C SER A 59 -0.54 -2.37 17.86
N THR A 60 -1.68 -2.76 18.42
CA THR A 60 -1.82 -3.06 19.85
C THR A 60 -0.85 -4.16 20.30
N LEU A 61 -0.71 -5.21 19.48
CA LEU A 61 0.22 -6.29 19.77
C LEU A 61 1.69 -5.84 19.70
N ARG A 62 2.05 -5.03 18.69
CA ARG A 62 3.40 -4.45 18.59
C ARG A 62 3.74 -3.57 19.78
N ASP A 63 2.79 -2.76 20.22
CA ASP A 63 2.95 -1.87 21.37
C ASP A 63 3.12 -2.66 22.67
N ASP A 64 2.33 -3.72 22.88
CA ASP A 64 2.45 -4.61 24.04
C ASP A 64 3.81 -5.32 24.08
N PHE A 65 4.30 -5.81 22.93
CA PHE A 65 5.63 -6.41 22.84
C PHE A 65 6.74 -5.39 23.09
N ALA A 66 6.66 -4.20 22.48
CA ALA A 66 7.64 -3.14 22.70
C ALA A 66 7.69 -2.74 24.19
N TYR A 67 6.53 -2.61 24.83
CA TYR A 67 6.42 -2.33 26.25
C TYR A 67 7.04 -3.43 27.12
N LYS A 68 6.74 -4.70 26.85
CA LYS A 68 7.29 -5.84 27.60
C LYS A 68 8.79 -5.98 27.45
N ILE A 69 9.32 -5.80 26.24
CA ILE A 69 10.76 -5.81 25.96
C ILE A 69 11.44 -4.66 26.69
N GLY A 70 10.92 -3.43 26.59
CA GLY A 70 11.48 -2.28 27.29
C GLY A 70 11.47 -2.47 28.81
N ARG A 71 10.40 -3.03 29.38
CA ARG A 71 10.36 -3.38 30.80
C ARG A 71 11.41 -4.40 31.20
N LEU A 72 11.61 -5.43 30.39
CA LEU A 72 12.61 -6.47 30.66
C LEU A 72 14.03 -5.90 30.57
N GLN A 73 14.32 -5.08 29.56
CA GLN A 73 15.60 -4.38 29.40
C GLN A 73 15.90 -3.49 30.62
N ASN A 74 14.91 -2.72 31.08
CA ASN A 74 15.07 -1.87 32.27
C ASN A 74 15.32 -2.69 33.56
N ALA A 75 14.62 -3.81 33.73
CA ALA A 75 14.85 -4.70 34.86
C ALA A 75 16.26 -5.29 34.83
N PHE A 76 16.73 -5.72 33.66
CA PHE A 76 18.09 -6.22 33.46
C PHE A 76 19.14 -5.15 33.76
N LYS A 77 18.99 -3.93 33.21
CA LYS A 77 19.86 -2.78 33.49
C LYS A 77 19.99 -2.52 34.99
N THR A 78 18.85 -2.48 35.69
CA THR A 78 18.79 -2.27 37.14
C THR A 78 19.54 -3.37 37.91
N LEU A 79 19.32 -4.64 37.55
CA LEU A 79 19.97 -5.77 38.22
C LEU A 79 21.50 -5.75 37.99
N MET A 80 21.93 -5.48 36.76
CA MET A 80 23.36 -5.42 36.41
C MET A 80 24.07 -4.29 37.15
N GLN A 81 23.46 -3.10 37.22
CA GLN A 81 24.00 -1.97 37.98
C GLN A 81 24.08 -2.25 39.48
N HIS A 82 23.08 -2.94 40.05
CA HIS A 82 23.10 -3.33 41.46
C HIS A 82 24.19 -4.38 41.75
N CYS A 83 24.40 -5.34 40.85
CA CYS A 83 25.43 -6.37 41.01
C CYS A 83 26.85 -5.83 40.76
N ASN A 84 27.01 -4.85 39.87
CA ASN A 84 28.29 -4.24 39.55
C ASN A 84 28.11 -2.75 39.20
N PRO A 85 28.31 -1.83 40.16
CA PRO A 85 28.12 -0.39 39.92
C PRO A 85 29.09 0.23 38.92
N GLU A 86 30.25 -0.40 38.66
CA GLU A 86 31.22 0.08 37.68
C GLU A 86 30.90 -0.36 36.25
N ILE A 87 29.81 -1.14 36.06
CA ILE A 87 29.43 -1.61 34.73
C ILE A 87 28.93 -0.44 33.88
N ASN A 88 29.57 -0.26 32.72
CA ASN A 88 29.12 0.70 31.71
C ASN A 88 27.98 0.07 30.89
N MET A 89 26.74 0.39 31.26
CA MET A 89 25.56 -0.16 30.58
C MET A 89 25.46 0.34 29.14
N GLU A 90 25.80 1.59 28.88
CA GLU A 90 25.71 2.21 27.55
C GLU A 90 26.61 1.48 26.54
N SER A 91 27.83 1.07 26.93
CA SER A 91 28.69 0.27 26.06
C SER A 91 28.13 -1.13 25.76
N ILE A 92 27.34 -1.71 26.67
CA ILE A 92 26.68 -3.00 26.48
C ILE A 92 25.46 -2.82 25.57
N GLU A 93 24.70 -1.75 25.75
CA GLU A 93 23.57 -1.38 24.89
C GLU A 93 24.04 -1.16 23.45
N ASP A 94 25.14 -0.43 23.23
CA ASP A 94 25.76 -0.23 21.92
C ASP A 94 26.22 -1.56 21.29
N LEU A 95 26.88 -2.43 22.06
CA LEU A 95 27.33 -3.74 21.58
C LEU A 95 26.16 -4.64 21.15
N LEU A 96 25.02 -4.54 21.85
CA LEU A 96 23.82 -5.32 21.56
C LEU A 96 22.91 -4.65 20.51
N GLY A 97 23.27 -3.47 20.01
CA GLY A 97 22.45 -2.70 19.08
C GLY A 97 21.12 -2.25 19.70
N LEU A 98 21.08 -2.05 21.02
CA LEU A 98 19.92 -1.61 21.77
C LEU A 98 19.95 -0.10 22.06
N SER A 99 21.02 0.60 21.67
CA SER A 99 21.11 2.03 21.90
C SER A 99 20.05 2.78 21.08
N ASN A 100 19.48 3.83 21.67
CA ASN A 100 18.44 4.66 21.06
C ASN A 100 18.95 5.52 19.88
N GLY A 101 20.05 5.13 19.24
CA GLY A 101 20.65 5.82 18.12
C GLY A 101 19.69 5.84 16.94
N GLU A 102 19.34 7.04 16.50
CA GLU A 102 18.66 7.27 15.23
C GLU A 102 19.27 6.40 14.13
N ALA A 103 18.47 5.53 13.53
CA ALA A 103 18.84 4.74 12.35
C ALA A 103 19.10 5.62 11.08
N ASN A 104 19.26 6.94 11.26
CA ASN A 104 19.53 7.91 10.20
C ASN A 104 21.02 8.25 10.03
N SER A 105 21.93 7.54 10.70
CA SER A 105 23.35 7.63 10.34
C SER A 105 23.68 6.56 9.29
N THR A 106 23.51 6.93 8.02
CA THR A 106 24.15 6.24 6.90
C THR A 106 25.65 6.14 7.20
N PRO A 107 26.25 4.94 7.31
CA PRO A 107 27.69 4.86 7.36
C PRO A 107 28.17 5.23 5.96
N ASN A 108 28.74 6.43 5.80
CA ASN A 108 29.63 6.73 4.69
C ASN A 108 30.93 5.95 4.91
N VAL A 109 30.87 4.63 4.75
CA VAL A 109 32.00 3.72 4.72
C VAL A 109 31.97 3.11 3.34
N GLY A 110 32.98 3.47 2.55
CA GLY A 110 33.07 3.23 1.12
C GLY A 110 32.62 1.82 0.71
N GLN A 111 31.78 1.78 -0.31
CA GLN A 111 31.41 0.57 -1.03
C GLN A 111 32.67 -0.26 -1.36
N PRO A 112 32.72 -1.56 -1.02
CA PRO A 112 33.45 -2.49 -1.84
C PRO A 112 32.67 -2.60 -3.15
N GLN A 113 33.13 -1.87 -4.17
CA GLN A 113 32.63 -2.01 -5.54
C GLN A 113 32.94 -3.43 -6.01
N MET A 114 31.94 -4.32 -5.93
CA MET A 114 32.02 -5.63 -6.57
C MET A 114 31.98 -5.41 -8.08
N ASN A 115 33.10 -5.65 -8.75
CA ASN A 115 33.16 -5.66 -10.20
C ASN A 115 32.64 -7.01 -10.70
N SER A 116 31.36 -7.07 -11.06
CA SER A 116 30.85 -8.19 -11.84
C SER A 116 31.55 -8.20 -13.20
N SER A 117 32.37 -9.23 -13.45
CA SER A 117 32.93 -9.47 -14.77
C SER A 117 31.80 -9.77 -15.75
N ALA A 118 31.52 -8.84 -16.67
CA ALA A 118 30.69 -9.11 -17.83
C ALA A 118 31.45 -10.09 -18.75
N SER A 119 31.07 -11.36 -18.73
CA SER A 119 31.55 -12.36 -19.67
C SER A 119 30.76 -12.24 -20.97
N THR A 120 31.39 -11.74 -22.03
CA THR A 120 30.86 -11.85 -23.40
C THR A 120 31.20 -13.23 -23.96
N HIS A 121 30.58 -14.28 -23.42
CA HIS A 121 30.59 -15.57 -24.10
C HIS A 121 29.37 -15.63 -25.02
N VAL A 122 29.61 -15.56 -26.34
CA VAL A 122 28.59 -15.84 -27.35
C VAL A 122 28.81 -17.27 -27.83
N PRO A 123 28.01 -18.27 -27.40
CA PRO A 123 27.98 -19.54 -28.09
C PRO A 123 27.28 -19.35 -29.43
N ASN A 124 28.02 -19.72 -30.46
CA ASN A 124 27.68 -19.78 -31.87
C ASN A 124 26.23 -20.28 -32.13
N LEU A 125 25.44 -19.48 -32.86
CA LEU A 125 24.13 -19.87 -33.40
C LEU A 125 24.35 -20.82 -34.59
N GLU A 126 24.37 -22.14 -34.33
CA GLU A 126 24.05 -23.10 -35.39
C GLU A 126 22.53 -23.27 -35.48
N LYS A 127 22.01 -22.81 -36.62
CA LYS A 127 20.61 -22.86 -37.01
C LYS A 127 20.09 -24.30 -37.10
N GLN A 128 19.15 -24.64 -36.24
CA GLN A 128 18.11 -25.67 -36.47
C GLN A 128 16.87 -25.13 -35.74
N GLY A 129 15.92 -24.45 -36.38
CA GLY A 129 14.96 -25.02 -37.33
C GLY A 129 13.67 -25.38 -36.57
N ILE A 130 12.57 -24.67 -36.86
CA ILE A 130 11.13 -24.97 -36.63
C ILE A 130 10.65 -25.08 -35.15
N ASN A 131 9.61 -24.41 -34.62
CA ASN A 131 8.39 -23.79 -35.18
C ASN A 131 7.99 -22.54 -34.37
N GLU A 132 7.24 -21.65 -35.02
CA GLU A 132 6.46 -20.56 -34.40
C GLU A 132 5.20 -21.14 -33.73
N ASP A 133 4.79 -20.52 -32.63
CA ASP A 133 3.46 -20.51 -31.99
C ASP A 133 3.57 -20.70 -30.47
N ASP A 134 3.82 -19.60 -29.74
CA ASP A 134 3.28 -19.42 -28.38
C ASP A 134 3.06 -17.91 -28.16
N PRO A 135 1.81 -17.46 -27.92
CA PRO A 135 1.54 -16.08 -27.58
C PRO A 135 2.13 -15.77 -26.20
N ILE A 136 2.87 -14.66 -26.13
CA ILE A 136 3.31 -14.04 -24.88
C ILE A 136 2.05 -13.47 -24.23
N ASP A 137 1.59 -14.08 -23.13
CA ASP A 137 0.64 -13.42 -22.23
C ASP A 137 1.40 -12.27 -21.55
N GLU A 138 1.15 -11.05 -22.03
CA GLU A 138 1.47 -9.82 -21.33
C GLU A 138 0.51 -9.70 -20.14
N ASP A 139 0.88 -10.31 -19.02
CA ASP A 139 0.36 -9.91 -17.71
C ASP A 139 0.96 -8.54 -17.38
N ASP A 140 0.36 -7.49 -17.93
CA ASP A 140 0.57 -6.12 -17.48
C ASP A 140 0.00 -6.00 -16.05
N ASP A 141 0.90 -6.11 -15.08
CA ASP A 141 0.71 -5.68 -13.71
C ASP A 141 0.43 -4.16 -13.69
N ASP A 142 -0.83 -3.76 -13.83
CA ASP A 142 -1.28 -2.40 -13.56
C ASP A 142 -1.15 -2.11 -12.05
N GLU A 143 0.07 -1.77 -11.63
CA GLU A 143 0.40 -1.11 -10.38
C GLU A 143 -0.35 0.23 -10.32
N PHE A 144 -1.54 0.21 -9.73
CA PHE A 144 -2.32 1.43 -9.49
C PHE A 144 -1.56 2.32 -8.50
N GLN A 145 -0.87 3.32 -9.03
CA GLN A 145 -0.28 4.41 -8.26
C GLN A 145 -1.36 5.10 -7.42
N GLU A 146 -1.16 5.07 -6.11
CA GLU A 146 -1.94 5.84 -5.16
C GLU A 146 -1.59 7.33 -5.34
N ASP A 147 -2.37 8.02 -6.16
CA ASP A 147 -2.34 9.48 -6.17
C ASP A 147 -2.85 10.00 -4.82
N ALA A 148 -1.88 10.46 -4.02
CA ALA A 148 -2.09 11.19 -2.79
C ALA A 148 -2.83 12.51 -3.08
N PHE A 149 -4.14 12.50 -2.98
CA PHE A 149 -4.90 13.74 -2.85
C PHE A 149 -4.74 14.27 -1.42
N SER A 150 -3.78 15.20 -1.26
CA SER A 150 -3.72 16.09 -0.11
C SER A 150 -4.86 17.11 -0.18
N TYR A 151 -5.67 17.18 0.87
CA TYR A 151 -6.42 18.39 1.25
C TYR A 151 -6.43 18.50 2.77
#